data_AF-Q7V0S9-F1
#
_entry.id   AF-Q7V0S9-F1
#
_cell.length_a   1.000
_cell.length_b   1.000
_cell.length_c   1.000
_cell.angle_alpha   90.00
_cell.angle_beta   90.00
_cell.angle_gamma   90.00
#
_symmetry.space_group_name_H-M   'P 1'
#
loop_
_entity.id
_entity.type
_entity.pdbx_description
1 polymer ?
#
loop_
_entity_poly.entity_id
_entity_poly.type
_entity_poly.pdbx_seq_one_letter_code
_entity_poly.pdbx_strand_id
1 'polypeptide(L)' 'MKSSKCWVWFKGSLNEGGYWKEGFSCTFDEKPGILIESPSYVTCRVPNWRVLTKEPEDLKKTPLIPENAIWKII' A
#
# COMPACT_ATOMS: atom_id res chain seq x y z
N MET A 1 15.82 -11.53 0.72
CA MET A 1 14.66 -10.62 0.72
C MET A 1 14.08 -10.57 2.12
N LYS A 2 13.84 -9.38 2.68
CA LYS A 2 13.18 -9.22 3.98
C LYS A 2 11.72 -8.85 3.74
N SER A 3 10.80 -9.72 4.14
CA SER A 3 9.38 -9.40 4.21
C SER A 3 9.08 -8.77 5.57
N SER A 4 8.11 -7.88 5.63
CA SER A 4 7.66 -7.24 6.88
C SER A 4 6.16 -7.01 6.83
N LYS A 5 5.50 -7.06 7.98
CA LYS A 5 4.08 -6.67 8.06
C LYS A 5 3.93 -5.21 7.66
N CYS A 6 2.87 -4.92 6.93
CA CYS A 6 2.61 -3.58 6.42
C CYS A 6 1.12 -3.29 6.29
N TRP A 7 0.86 -2.01 6.11
CA TRP A 7 -0.43 -1.42 5.83
C TRP A 7 -0.43 -0.90 4.40
N VAL A 8 -1.54 -1.08 3.69
CA VAL A 8 -1.70 -0.66 2.30
C VAL A 8 -2.85 0.33 2.19
N TRP A 9 -2.64 1.42 1.45
CA TRP A 9 -3.66 2.45 1.23
C TRP A 9 -4.62 2.08 0.10
N PHE A 10 -5.88 1.95 0.46
CA PHE A 10 -7.00 1.80 -0.48
C PHE A 10 -7.63 3.16 -0.70
N LYS A 11 -7.91 3.50 -1.96
CA LYS A 11 -8.60 4.76 -2.31
C LYS A 11 -10.05 4.78 -1.82
N GLY A 12 -10.61 3.61 -1.50
CA GLY A 12 -12.02 3.46 -1.16
C GLY A 12 -12.91 3.51 -2.41
N SER A 13 -14.23 3.53 -2.18
CA SER A 13 -15.25 3.68 -3.20
C SER A 13 -15.78 5.13 -3.25
N LEU A 14 -16.78 5.41 -4.08
CA LEU A 14 -17.40 6.76 -4.10
C LEU A 14 -18.07 7.12 -2.77
N ASN A 15 -18.57 6.13 -2.03
CA ASN A 15 -19.30 6.32 -0.77
C ASN A 15 -18.44 6.08 0.47
N GLU A 16 -17.31 5.39 0.31
CA GLU A 16 -16.36 5.10 1.37
C GLU A 16 -15.02 5.72 1.01
N GLY A 17 -14.57 6.70 1.79
CA GLY A 17 -13.27 7.33 1.59
C GLY A 17 -12.11 6.34 1.67
N GLY A 18 -10.91 6.81 1.33
CA GLY A 18 -9.72 5.97 1.41
C GLY A 18 -9.37 5.55 2.83
N TYR A 19 -8.72 4.40 2.95
CA TYR A 19 -8.32 3.85 4.24
C TYR A 19 -7.05 3.02 4.16
N TRP A 20 -6.33 2.95 5.28
CA TRP A 20 -5.22 2.03 5.50
C TRP A 20 -5.75 0.68 5.94
N LYS A 21 -5.27 -0.38 5.28
CA LYS A 21 -5.63 -1.76 5.58
C LYS A 21 -4.42 -2.56 6.03
N GLU A 22 -4.53 -3.23 7.16
CA GLU A 22 -3.56 -4.21 7.66
C GLU A 22 -3.70 -5.58 6.97
N GLY A 23 -2.91 -6.56 7.42
CA GLY A 23 -2.99 -7.94 6.92
C GLY A 23 -2.20 -8.19 5.65
N PHE A 24 -1.24 -7.31 5.34
CA PHE A 24 -0.30 -7.46 4.23
C PHE A 24 1.12 -7.71 4.72
N SER A 25 1.89 -8.45 3.93
CA SER A 25 3.34 -8.48 3.99
C SER A 25 3.89 -7.68 2.81
N CYS A 26 4.91 -6.86 3.03
CA CYS A 26 5.63 -6.14 1.99
C CYS A 26 7.05 -6.66 1.83
N THR A 27 7.53 -6.71 0.58
CA THR A 27 8.93 -6.98 0.24
C THR A 27 9.51 -5.79 -0.52
N PHE A 28 10.66 -5.31 -0.03
CA PHE A 28 11.46 -4.27 -0.67
C PHE A 28 12.62 -4.92 -1.43
N ASP A 29 12.72 -4.63 -2.73
CA ASP A 29 13.79 -5.09 -3.60
C ASP A 29 14.15 -4.02 -4.65
N GLU A 30 15.01 -4.36 -5.61
CA GLU A 30 15.49 -3.42 -6.63
C GLU A 30 14.46 -3.08 -7.72
N LYS A 31 13.32 -3.78 -7.73
CA LYS A 31 12.26 -3.56 -8.73
C LYS A 31 11.40 -2.37 -8.32
N PRO A 32 10.77 -1.67 -9.28
CA PRO A 32 9.94 -0.51 -8.98
C PRO A 32 8.77 -0.87 -8.05
N GLY A 33 8.59 -0.06 -7.02
CA GLY A 33 7.55 -0.22 -6.00
C GLY A 33 7.75 -1.40 -5.06
N ILE A 34 6.73 -1.64 -4.24
CA ILE A 34 6.74 -2.61 -3.16
C ILE A 34 5.84 -3.78 -3.53
N LEU A 35 6.38 -4.99 -3.47
CA LEU A 35 5.58 -6.21 -3.59
C LEU A 35 4.76 -6.39 -2.33
N ILE A 36 3.43 -6.46 -2.46
CA ILE A 36 2.50 -6.70 -1.36
C ILE A 36 1.82 -8.07 -1.53
N GLU A 37 1.64 -8.76 -0.42
CA GLU A 37 1.09 -10.12 -0.35
C GLU A 37 0.06 -10.20 0.77
N SER A 38 -1.09 -10.82 0.50
CA SER A 38 -2.12 -11.11 1.50
C SER A 38 -2.95 -12.32 1.06
N PRO A 39 -3.40 -13.20 1.97
CA PRO A 39 -4.25 -14.34 1.61
C PRO A 39 -5.57 -13.96 0.93
N SER A 40 -6.05 -12.73 1.14
CA SER A 40 -7.33 -12.25 0.61
C SER A 40 -7.20 -11.39 -0.65
N TYR A 41 -5.99 -11.16 -1.15
CA TYR A 41 -5.73 -10.24 -2.26
C TYR A 41 -4.72 -10.82 -3.25
N VAL A 42 -4.80 -10.36 -4.50
CA VAL A 42 -3.81 -10.72 -5.53
C VAL A 42 -2.47 -10.07 -5.18
N THR A 43 -1.42 -10.89 -5.15
CA THR A 43 -0.04 -10.41 -5.02
C THR A 43 0.32 -9.49 -6.18
N CYS A 44 0.73 -8.27 -5.86
CA CYS A 44 1.06 -7.25 -6.87
C CYS A 44 2.05 -6.21 -6.32
N ARG A 45 2.54 -5.34 -7.21
CA ARG A 45 3.39 -4.22 -6.83
C ARG A 45 2.60 -2.93 -6.75
N VAL A 46 2.84 -2.19 -5.68
CA VAL A 46 2.24 -0.88 -5.44
C VAL A 46 3.32 0.18 -5.24
N PRO A 47 3.01 1.45 -5.49
CA PRO A 47 3.94 2.55 -5.23
C PRO A 47 4.33 2.65 -3.76
N ASN A 48 5.54 3.16 -3.50
CA ASN A 48 6.08 3.25 -2.13
C ASN A 48 5.21 4.10 -1.20
N TRP A 49 4.63 5.19 -1.70
CA TRP A 49 3.74 6.08 -0.93
C TRP A 49 2.44 5.42 -0.49
N ARG A 50 2.15 4.22 -1.00
CA ARG A 50 0.92 3.46 -0.76
C ARG A 50 1.08 2.40 0.33
N VAL A 51 2.27 2.28 0.94
CA VAL A 51 2.59 1.28 1.96
C VAL A 51 3.20 1.94 3.18
N LEU A 52 2.79 1.49 4.37
CA LEU A 52 3.44 1.83 5.64
C LEU A 52 3.87 0.54 6.35
N THR A 53 5.08 0.52 6.91
CA THR A 53 5.57 -0.61 7.71
C THR A 53 5.23 -0.49 9.20
N LYS A 54 4.65 0.65 9.59
CA LYS A 54 4.13 0.93 10.92
C LYS A 54 2.65 1.23 10.83
N GLU A 55 1.94 0.96 11.92
CA GLU A 55 0.53 1.32 12.04
C GLU A 55 0.35 2.84 11.94
N PRO A 56 -0.56 3.32 11.06
CA PRO A 56 -0.84 4.75 10.95
C PRO A 56 -1.70 5.23 12.12
N GLU A 57 -1.42 6.42 12.63
CA GLU A 57 -2.18 7.05 13.72
C GLU A 57 -3.65 7.30 13.37
N ASP A 58 -3.94 7.52 12.07
CA ASP A 58 -5.29 7.68 11.55
C ASP A 58 -5.46 6.81 10.30
N LEU A 59 -6.32 5.79 10.42
CA LEU A 59 -6.61 4.84 9.35
C LEU A 59 -7.27 5.50 8.14
N LYS A 60 -7.87 6.69 8.26
CA LYS A 60 -8.54 7.42 7.17
C LYS A 60 -7.70 8.56 6.61
N LYS A 61 -6.53 8.83 7.19
CA LYS A 61 -5.62 9.87 6.69
C LYS A 61 -4.94 9.42 5.41
N THR A 62 -5.18 10.18 4.34
CA THR A 62 -4.59 9.90 3.02
C THR A 62 -3.06 10.05 3.07
N PRO A 63 -2.28 9.16 2.43
CA PRO A 63 -0.85 9.36 2.27
C PRO A 63 -0.57 10.63 1.47
N LEU A 64 0.69 11.08 1.50
CA LEU A 64 1.13 12.12 0.58
C LEU A 64 1.21 11.54 -0.84
N ILE A 65 0.15 11.73 -1.63
CA ILE A 65 0.07 11.27 -3.02
C ILE A 65 0.80 12.29 -3.90
N PRO A 66 1.82 11.88 -4.69
CA PRO A 66 2.48 12.77 -5.65
C PRO A 66 1.52 13.29 -6.72
N GLU A 67 1.74 14.51 -7.23
CA GLU A 67 0.88 15.10 -8.29
C GLU A 67 0.81 14.23 -9.56
N ASN A 68 1.94 13.67 -9.98
CA ASN A 68 2.03 12.74 -11.11
C ASN A 68 2.10 11.28 -10.64
N ALA A 69 1.29 10.91 -9.64
CA ALA A 69 1.33 9.58 -9.03
C ALA A 69 1.04 8.48 -10.06
N ILE A 70 1.98 7.55 -10.18
CA ILE A 70 1.79 6.28 -10.88
C ILE A 70 1.03 5.35 -9.93
N TRP A 71 -0.16 4.88 -10.32
CA TRP A 71 -1.02 4.04 -9.47
C TRP A 71 -0.82 2.53 -9.69
N LYS A 72 -0.36 2.15 -10.88
CA LYS A 72 -0.13 0.78 -11.29
C LYS A 72 1.30 0.67 -11.82
N ILE A 73 2.06 -0.27 -11.25
CA ILE A 73 3.36 -0.64 -11.75
C ILE A 73 3.13 -1.82 -12.68
N ILE A 74 3.28 -1.57 -13.99
CA ILE A 74 3.06 -2.56 -15.07
C ILE A 74 4.37 -3.29 -15.33
#